data_AF-A0A959USG7-F1
#
_entry.id   AF-A0A959USG7-F1
#
_cell.length_a   1.000
_cell.length_b   1.000
_cell.length_c   1.000
_cell.angle_alpha   90.00
_cell.angle_beta   90.00
_cell.angle_gamma   90.00
#
_symmetry.space_group_name_H-M   'P 1'
#
loop_
_entity.id
_entity.type
_entity.pdbx_description
1 polymer ?
#
loop_
_entity_poly.entity_id
_entity_poly.type
_entity_poly.pdbx_seq_one_letter_code
_entity_poly.pdbx_strand_id
1 'polypeptide(L)'
;QRQNVLVVPSDDVEFVFHLVQRLRPEIKDHQLIVYGLPSWLESESIAPADLDALRFRTALPSFIDRSDPRTNAFVKAYRERFGNEPGEYAFLGYDVTLHFGTALLEKGHHFPEHYGELRTHPLHLDFRMARTGPENGFRNTWSVVVEHRELGLHKLE
;
A
#
# COMPACT_ATOMS: atom_id res chain seq x y z
N GLN A 1 5.48 25.87 14.68
CA GLN A 1 5.47 24.71 15.60
C GLN A 1 6.35 23.61 14.99
N ARG A 2 7.01 22.78 15.83
CA ARG A 2 7.86 21.68 15.38
C ARG A 2 6.99 20.44 15.12
N GLN A 3 7.23 19.77 13.99
CA GLN A 3 6.61 18.48 13.68
C GLN A 3 7.33 17.36 14.44
N ASN A 4 6.57 16.49 15.08
CA ASN A 4 7.04 15.32 15.81
C ASN A 4 6.57 14.06 15.09
N VAL A 5 7.51 13.16 14.79
CA VAL A 5 7.25 11.91 14.09
C VAL A 5 7.52 10.75 15.03
N LEU A 6 6.54 9.88 15.22
CA LEU A 6 6.68 8.66 16.00
C LEU A 6 6.58 7.45 15.08
N VAL A 7 7.48 6.48 15.23
CA VAL A 7 7.46 5.22 14.48
C VAL A 7 7.21 4.09 15.47
N VAL A 8 6.14 3.33 15.25
CA VAL A 8 5.63 2.32 16.18
C VAL A 8 5.54 0.98 15.46
N PRO A 9 6.61 0.17 15.45
CA PRO A 9 6.63 -1.12 14.78
C PRO A 9 6.02 -2.22 15.68
N SER A 10 4.77 -2.03 16.11
CA SER A 10 4.05 -2.99 16.97
C SER A 10 2.63 -3.20 16.46
N ASP A 11 2.17 -4.44 16.48
CA ASP A 11 0.80 -4.89 16.23
C ASP A 11 0.11 -5.41 17.50
N ASP A 12 0.80 -5.39 18.65
CA ASP A 12 0.20 -5.70 19.95
C ASP A 12 -0.96 -4.74 20.27
N VAL A 13 -2.18 -5.28 20.26
CA VAL A 13 -3.42 -4.49 20.32
C VAL A 13 -3.54 -3.68 21.60
N GLU A 14 -3.15 -4.25 22.75
CA GLU A 14 -3.23 -3.58 24.05
C GLU A 14 -2.25 -2.40 24.12
N PHE A 15 -1.00 -2.64 23.74
CA PHE A 15 0.03 -1.59 23.66
C PHE A 15 -0.39 -0.46 22.73
N VAL A 16 -0.84 -0.79 21.52
CA VAL A 16 -1.24 0.20 20.51
C VAL A 16 -2.43 1.02 21.00
N PHE A 17 -3.45 0.37 21.58
CA PHE A 17 -4.60 1.06 22.16
C PHE A 17 -4.18 2.07 23.23
N HIS A 18 -3.38 1.64 24.22
CA HIS A 18 -2.93 2.51 25.29
C HIS A 18 -2.06 3.66 24.78
N LEU A 19 -1.21 3.41 23.78
CA LEU A 19 -0.40 4.44 23.15
C LEU A 19 -1.26 5.49 22.45
N VAL A 20 -2.26 5.08 21.65
CA VAL A 20 -3.18 5.99 20.97
C VAL A 20 -3.91 6.87 21.98
N GLN A 21 -4.45 6.27 23.06
CA GLN A 21 -5.13 7.03 24.12
C GLN A 21 -4.19 8.02 24.83
N ARG A 22 -2.91 7.66 24.99
CA ARG A 22 -1.88 8.54 25.56
C ARG A 22 -1.54 9.72 24.65
N LEU A 23 -1.50 9.50 23.33
CA LEU A 23 -1.12 10.51 22.35
C LEU A 23 -2.23 11.52 22.04
N ARG A 24 -3.50 11.11 22.16
CA ARG A 24 -4.66 11.98 21.88
C ARG A 24 -4.61 13.39 22.50
N PRO A 25 -4.36 13.55 23.82
CA PRO A 25 -4.29 14.88 24.42
C PRO A 25 -3.14 15.74 23.86
N GLU A 26 -2.04 15.11 23.45
CA GLU A 26 -0.83 15.79 22.97
C GLU A 26 -1.02 16.46 21.60
N ILE A 27 -2.01 16.04 20.81
CA ILE A 27 -2.31 16.58 19.47
C ILE A 27 -2.68 18.08 19.52
N LYS A 28 -3.19 18.56 20.67
CA LYS A 28 -3.56 19.97 20.85
C LYS A 28 -2.34 20.89 20.86
N ASP A 29 -1.26 20.44 21.48
CA ASP A 29 -0.06 21.23 21.72
C ASP A 29 1.07 20.89 20.72
N HIS A 30 0.98 19.73 20.07
CA HIS A 30 2.02 19.19 19.20
C HIS A 30 1.47 18.76 17.83
N GLN A 31 2.21 19.09 16.77
CA GLN A 31 1.96 18.50 15.47
C GLN A 31 2.57 17.09 15.42
N LEU A 32 1.72 16.06 15.50
CA LEU A 32 2.12 14.66 15.52
C LEU A 32 1.84 13.96 14.18
N ILE A 33 2.75 13.08 13.79
CA ILE A 33 2.55 12.08 12.74
C ILE A 33 2.98 10.74 13.31
N VAL A 34 2.11 9.75 13.25
CA VAL A 34 2.41 8.39 13.70
C VAL A 34 2.54 7.46 12.50
N TYR A 35 3.69 6.82 12.38
CA TYR A 35 3.87 5.67 11.49
C TYR A 35 3.67 4.39 12.29
N GLY A 36 2.83 3.48 11.80
CA GLY A 36 2.63 2.17 12.42
C GLY A 36 2.37 1.07 11.40
N LEU A 37 2.04 -0.12 11.89
CA LEU A 37 1.79 -1.29 11.05
C LEU A 37 0.38 -1.24 10.43
N PRO A 38 0.17 -1.85 9.25
CA PRO A 38 -1.13 -1.83 8.57
C PRO A 38 -2.29 -2.38 9.41
N SER A 39 -2.00 -3.30 10.33
CA SER A 39 -2.97 -3.89 11.26
C SER A 39 -3.75 -2.86 12.08
N TRP A 40 -3.21 -1.65 12.28
CA TRP A 40 -3.91 -0.58 12.99
C TRP A 40 -5.15 -0.11 12.25
N LEU A 41 -5.17 -0.20 10.91
CA LEU A 41 -6.31 0.18 10.07
C LEU A 41 -7.50 -0.77 10.24
N GLU A 42 -7.23 -2.02 10.60
CA GLU A 42 -8.23 -3.09 10.75
C GLU A 42 -8.60 -3.34 12.23
N SER A 43 -7.91 -2.66 13.15
CA SER A 43 -8.08 -2.86 14.59
C SER A 43 -9.41 -2.29 15.09
N GLU A 44 -10.29 -3.15 15.60
CA GLU A 44 -11.54 -2.74 16.26
C GLU A 44 -11.32 -1.92 17.55
N SER A 45 -10.15 -2.04 18.16
CA SER A 45 -9.80 -1.30 19.39
C SER A 45 -9.46 0.18 19.16
N ILE A 46 -9.26 0.61 17.91
CA ILE A 46 -8.84 1.97 17.59
C ILE A 46 -9.93 2.63 16.77
N ALA A 47 -10.45 3.76 17.23
CA ALA A 47 -11.46 4.46 16.43
C ALA A 47 -10.78 5.12 15.20
N PRO A 48 -11.39 5.09 14.01
CA PRO A 48 -10.83 5.76 12.83
C PRO A 48 -10.51 7.25 13.05
N ALA A 49 -11.31 7.94 13.86
CA ALA A 49 -11.07 9.34 14.23
C ALA A 49 -9.80 9.54 15.08
N ASP A 50 -9.34 8.53 15.83
CA ASP A 50 -8.04 8.56 16.49
C ASP A 50 -6.90 8.54 15.47
N LEU A 51 -6.99 7.65 14.48
CA LEU A 51 -5.97 7.51 13.44
C LEU A 51 -5.88 8.77 12.57
N ASP A 52 -7.02 9.36 12.21
CA ASP A 52 -7.06 10.62 11.45
C ASP A 52 -6.44 11.79 12.26
N ALA A 53 -6.80 11.93 13.54
CA ALA A 53 -6.25 12.97 14.40
C ALA A 53 -4.72 12.83 14.60
N LEU A 54 -4.22 11.59 14.65
CA LEU A 54 -2.79 11.28 14.74
C LEU A 54 -2.05 11.37 13.40
N ARG A 55 -2.75 11.70 12.31
CA ARG A 55 -2.24 11.67 10.93
C ARG A 55 -1.53 10.36 10.65
N PHE A 56 -2.19 9.26 11.02
CA PHE A 56 -1.63 7.93 10.98
C PHE A 56 -1.19 7.57 9.55
N ARG A 57 0.02 7.03 9.45
CA ARG A 57 0.63 6.59 8.20
C ARG A 57 1.10 5.16 8.32
N THR A 58 1.01 4.43 7.23
CA THR A 58 1.55 3.08 7.15
C THR A 58 2.08 2.78 5.77
N ALA A 59 2.98 1.81 5.68
CA ALA A 59 3.48 1.30 4.41
C ALA A 59 2.66 0.08 4.01
N LEU A 60 2.11 0.10 2.79
CA LEU A 60 1.35 -1.01 2.22
C LEU A 60 2.13 -1.65 1.06
N PRO A 61 2.02 -2.98 0.88
CA PRO A 61 2.60 -3.69 -0.25
C PRO A 61 1.80 -3.52 -1.55
N SER A 62 0.56 -3.02 -1.45
CA SER A 62 -0.35 -2.77 -2.56
C SER A 62 -1.28 -1.61 -2.22
N PHE A 63 -1.76 -0.89 -3.24
CA PHE A 63 -2.74 0.18 -3.06
C PHE A 63 -3.48 0.46 -4.36
N ILE A 64 -4.82 0.38 -4.31
CA ILE A 64 -5.67 0.75 -5.45
C ILE A 64 -5.96 2.25 -5.38
N ASP A 65 -5.20 3.02 -6.14
CA ASP A 65 -5.42 4.46 -6.24
C ASP A 65 -6.61 4.76 -7.16
N ARG A 66 -7.78 5.03 -6.58
CA ARG A 66 -9.00 5.39 -7.31
C ARG A 66 -8.97 6.80 -7.90
N SER A 67 -7.99 7.62 -7.54
CA SER A 67 -7.78 8.92 -8.19
C SER A 67 -7.03 8.78 -9.52
N ASP A 68 -6.32 7.66 -9.75
CA ASP A 68 -5.59 7.39 -10.99
C ASP A 68 -6.57 7.15 -12.16
N PRO A 69 -6.48 7.93 -13.26
CA PRO A 69 -7.28 7.72 -14.47
C PRO A 69 -7.17 6.31 -15.06
N ARG A 70 -6.01 5.65 -14.93
CA ARG A 70 -5.77 4.28 -15.43
C ARG A 70 -6.57 3.25 -14.64
N THR A 71 -6.64 3.41 -13.31
CA THR A 71 -7.49 2.60 -12.43
C THR A 71 -8.95 2.77 -12.81
N ASN A 72 -9.40 4.01 -13.01
CA ASN A 72 -10.77 4.31 -13.41
C ASN A 72 -11.14 3.72 -14.78
N ALA A 73 -10.22 3.77 -15.75
CA ALA A 73 -10.39 3.15 -17.06
C ALA A 73 -10.53 1.62 -16.96
N PHE A 74 -9.71 0.97 -16.13
CA PHE A 74 -9.82 -0.47 -15.87
C PHE A 74 -11.15 -0.83 -15.23
N VAL A 75 -11.57 -0.11 -14.18
CA VAL A 75 -12.85 -0.33 -13.50
C VAL A 75 -14.02 -0.21 -14.48
N LYS A 76 -14.02 0.81 -15.33
CA LYS A 76 -15.05 1.00 -16.36
C LYS A 76 -15.10 -0.20 -17.33
N ALA A 77 -13.96 -0.58 -17.90
CA ALA A 77 -13.89 -1.70 -18.84
C ALA A 77 -14.29 -3.04 -18.19
N TYR A 78 -13.93 -3.25 -16.92
CA TYR A 78 -14.31 -4.43 -16.16
C TYR A 78 -15.84 -4.50 -15.97
N ARG A 79 -16.47 -3.39 -15.54
CA ARG A 79 -17.93 -3.32 -15.37
C ARG A 79 -18.68 -3.56 -16.68
N GLU A 80 -18.22 -2.96 -17.78
CA GLU A 80 -18.82 -3.14 -19.10
C GLU A 80 -18.78 -4.62 -19.55
N ARG A 81 -17.73 -5.35 -19.17
CA ARG A 81 -17.54 -6.75 -19.56
C ARG A 81 -18.23 -7.76 -18.63
N PHE A 82 -18.19 -7.53 -17.32
CA PHE A 82 -18.59 -8.53 -16.32
C PHE A 82 -19.84 -8.15 -15.52
N GLY A 83 -20.32 -6.91 -15.64
CA GLY A 83 -21.56 -6.45 -15.00
C GLY A 83 -21.45 -6.24 -13.48
N ASN A 84 -20.25 -6.23 -12.91
CA ASN A 84 -20.00 -6.01 -11.48
C ASN A 84 -18.70 -5.23 -11.22
N GLU A 85 -18.46 -4.87 -9.95
CA GLU A 85 -17.22 -4.20 -9.53
C GLU A 85 -16.02 -5.16 -9.55
N PRO A 86 -14.82 -4.69 -9.97
CA PRO A 86 -13.60 -5.45 -9.80
C PRO A 86 -13.23 -5.53 -8.31
N GLY A 87 -13.09 -6.75 -7.79
CA GLY A 87 -12.43 -6.99 -6.51
C GLY A 87 -10.91 -7.00 -6.65
N GLU A 88 -10.20 -7.13 -5.53
CA GLU A 88 -8.72 -7.11 -5.51
C GLU A 88 -8.09 -8.15 -6.44
N TYR A 89 -8.69 -9.34 -6.57
CA TYR A 89 -8.21 -10.37 -7.48
C TYR A 89 -8.28 -9.99 -8.96
N ALA A 90 -9.23 -9.13 -9.36
CA ALA A 90 -9.29 -8.62 -10.73
C ALA A 90 -8.11 -7.69 -11.03
N PHE A 91 -7.78 -6.80 -10.08
CA PHE A 91 -6.61 -5.93 -10.18
C PHE A 91 -5.31 -6.72 -10.13
N LEU A 92 -5.20 -7.68 -9.20
CA LEU A 92 -4.04 -8.57 -9.11
C LEU A 92 -3.81 -9.34 -10.41
N GLY A 93 -4.87 -9.92 -10.97
CA GLY A 93 -4.79 -10.63 -12.25
C GLY A 93 -4.34 -9.73 -13.39
N TYR A 94 -4.86 -8.50 -13.47
CA TYR A 94 -4.42 -7.51 -14.45
C TYR A 94 -2.93 -7.17 -14.30
N ASP A 95 -2.49 -6.85 -13.09
CA ASP A 95 -1.13 -6.41 -12.80
C ASP A 95 -0.09 -7.50 -13.04
N VAL A 96 -0.36 -8.72 -12.57
CA VAL A 96 0.50 -9.90 -12.77
C VAL A 96 0.61 -10.21 -14.26
N THR A 97 -0.52 -10.20 -14.98
CA THR A 97 -0.52 -10.46 -16.43
C THR A 97 0.25 -9.39 -17.19
N LEU A 98 0.07 -8.11 -16.85
CA LEU A 98 0.82 -7.02 -17.45
C LEU A 98 2.32 -7.18 -17.19
N HIS A 99 2.72 -7.42 -15.94
CA HIS A 99 4.13 -7.55 -15.59
C HIS A 99 4.82 -8.73 -16.27
N PHE A 100 4.30 -9.95 -16.07
CA PHE A 100 4.95 -11.16 -16.61
C PHE A 100 4.72 -11.32 -18.11
N GLY A 101 3.61 -10.81 -18.65
CA GLY A 101 3.39 -10.73 -20.09
C GLY A 101 4.41 -9.81 -20.77
N THR A 102 4.64 -8.62 -20.24
CA THR A 102 5.69 -7.72 -20.73
C THR A 102 7.08 -8.38 -20.59
N ALA A 103 7.36 -9.03 -19.47
CA ALA A 103 8.62 -9.76 -19.26
C ALA A 103 8.87 -10.78 -20.38
N LEU A 104 7.85 -11.59 -20.69
CA LEU A 104 7.92 -12.62 -21.72
C LEU A 104 8.10 -12.01 -23.11
N LEU A 105 7.41 -10.91 -23.43
CA LEU A 105 7.56 -10.24 -24.73
C LEU A 105 8.95 -9.61 -24.92
N GLU A 106 9.53 -9.04 -23.87
CA GLU A 106 10.83 -8.35 -23.95
C GLU A 106 12.04 -9.29 -23.83
N LYS A 107 11.93 -10.36 -23.03
CA LYS A 107 13.06 -11.21 -22.66
C LYS A 107 12.90 -12.67 -23.11
N GLY A 108 11.78 -13.02 -23.73
CA GLY A 108 11.48 -14.39 -24.15
C GLY A 108 11.45 -15.35 -22.97
N HIS A 109 11.78 -16.63 -23.20
CA HIS A 109 11.75 -17.67 -22.15
C HIS A 109 12.74 -17.45 -21.00
N HIS A 110 13.74 -16.57 -21.18
CA HIS A 110 14.73 -16.22 -20.15
C HIS A 110 14.25 -15.11 -19.20
N PHE A 111 13.03 -14.60 -19.37
CA PHE A 111 12.49 -13.54 -18.53
C PHE A 111 12.62 -13.74 -17.00
N PRO A 112 12.59 -14.97 -16.44
CA PRO A 112 12.75 -15.16 -15.00
C PRO A 112 14.12 -14.71 -14.46
N GLU A 113 15.15 -14.65 -15.31
CA GLU A 113 16.49 -14.19 -14.93
C GLU A 113 16.57 -12.66 -14.84
N HIS A 114 15.62 -11.97 -15.50
CA HIS A 114 15.61 -10.53 -15.77
C HIS A 114 14.55 -9.75 -14.98
N TYR A 115 13.86 -10.35 -13.99
CA TYR A 115 12.84 -9.63 -13.22
C TYR A 115 13.32 -8.32 -12.60
N GLY A 116 14.59 -8.25 -12.19
CA GLY A 116 15.16 -7.04 -11.61
C GLY A 116 15.40 -5.89 -12.60
N GLU A 117 15.42 -6.19 -13.90
CA GLU A 117 15.59 -5.21 -14.98
C GLU A 117 14.25 -4.65 -15.46
N LEU A 118 13.17 -5.40 -15.27
CA LEU A 118 11.87 -5.03 -15.79
C LEU A 118 11.22 -3.92 -14.96
N ARG A 119 10.62 -2.94 -15.63
CA ARG A 119 9.81 -1.90 -15.00
C ARG A 119 8.49 -1.79 -15.73
N THR A 120 7.42 -2.22 -15.08
CA THR A 120 6.05 -1.99 -15.52
C THR A 120 5.39 -1.00 -14.56
N HIS A 121 4.24 -0.44 -14.96
CA HIS A 121 3.48 0.50 -14.13
C HIS A 121 2.05 -0.01 -13.98
N PRO A 122 1.83 -1.05 -13.15
CA PRO A 122 0.51 -1.63 -12.91
C PRO A 122 -0.40 -0.67 -12.10
N LEU A 123 -1.61 -1.13 -11.76
CA LEU A 123 -2.64 -0.29 -11.13
C LEU A 123 -2.68 -0.43 -9.60
N HIS A 124 -2.47 -1.64 -9.09
CA HIS A 124 -2.67 -2.01 -7.69
C HIS A 124 -1.35 -2.38 -6.99
N LEU A 125 -0.47 -3.09 -7.71
CA LEU A 125 0.89 -3.42 -7.33
C LEU A 125 1.89 -2.61 -8.16
N ASP A 126 3.13 -2.58 -7.70
CA ASP A 126 4.28 -2.27 -8.53
C ASP A 126 5.37 -3.32 -8.21
N PHE A 127 6.15 -3.69 -9.21
CA PHE A 127 7.08 -4.82 -9.14
C PHE A 127 8.51 -4.29 -9.19
N ARG A 128 9.08 -4.03 -8.02
CA ARG A 128 10.50 -3.73 -7.85
C ARG A 128 11.21 -4.98 -7.39
N MET A 129 11.49 -5.87 -8.33
CA MET A 129 12.06 -7.17 -8.04
C MET A 129 13.55 -7.04 -7.74
N ALA A 130 13.99 -7.58 -6.61
CA ALA A 130 15.39 -7.64 -6.23
C ALA A 130 15.71 -9.03 -5.64
N ARG A 131 16.97 -9.45 -5.75
CA ARG A 131 17.49 -10.65 -5.05
C ARG A 131 18.83 -10.32 -4.42
N THR A 132 19.11 -10.91 -3.27
CA THR A 132 20.38 -10.71 -2.53
C THR A 132 21.55 -11.48 -3.13
N GLY A 133 21.28 -12.50 -3.95
CA GLY A 133 22.28 -13.26 -4.68
C GLY A 133 21.63 -14.17 -5.74
N PRO A 134 22.40 -14.76 -6.67
CA PRO A 134 21.86 -15.64 -7.72
C PRO A 134 21.08 -16.84 -7.19
N GLU A 135 21.49 -17.38 -6.05
CA GLU A 135 20.85 -18.54 -5.40
C GLU A 135 19.54 -18.20 -4.68
N ASN A 136 19.21 -16.91 -4.54
CA ASN A 136 18.02 -16.45 -3.82
C ASN A 136 16.89 -16.14 -4.80
N GLY A 137 15.66 -16.42 -4.37
CA GLY A 137 14.46 -15.97 -5.08
C GLY A 137 14.38 -14.44 -5.14
N PHE A 138 13.68 -13.94 -6.17
CA PHE A 138 13.33 -12.53 -6.22
C PHE A 138 12.28 -12.19 -5.15
N ARG A 139 12.45 -11.03 -4.53
CA ARG A 139 11.45 -10.39 -3.67
C ARG A 139 11.01 -9.08 -4.31
N ASN A 140 9.73 -8.77 -4.18
CA ASN A 140 9.25 -7.43 -4.48
C ASN A 140 9.63 -6.51 -3.31
N THR A 141 10.36 -5.44 -3.58
CA THR A 141 10.77 -4.44 -2.58
C THR A 141 10.00 -3.14 -2.71
N TRP A 142 8.93 -3.11 -3.51
CA TRP A 142 8.06 -1.94 -3.58
C TRP A 142 7.14 -1.87 -2.37
N SER A 143 6.89 -0.64 -1.92
CA SER A 143 5.86 -0.31 -0.94
C SER A 143 5.40 1.12 -1.19
N VAL A 144 4.19 1.43 -0.76
CA VAL A 144 3.63 2.78 -0.79
C VAL A 144 3.27 3.22 0.62
N VAL A 145 3.60 4.47 0.96
CA VAL A 145 3.13 5.06 2.21
C VAL A 145 1.77 5.68 1.96
N VAL A 146 0.81 5.35 2.81
CA VAL A 146 -0.52 5.94 2.83
C VAL A 146 -0.78 6.64 4.14
N GLU A 147 -1.65 7.65 4.12
CA GLU A 147 -2.17 8.36 5.29
C GLU A 147 -3.66 8.01 5.44
N HIS A 148 -4.07 7.67 6.66
CA HIS A 148 -5.49 7.49 6.99
C HIS A 148 -6.17 8.85 7.11
N ARG A 149 -7.32 9.00 6.44
CA ARG A 149 -8.21 10.17 6.52
C ARG A 149 -9.66 9.72 6.64
N GLU A 150 -10.54 10.64 7.00
CA GLU A 150 -11.99 10.38 7.16
C GLU A 150 -12.63 9.60 6.00
N LEU A 151 -12.23 9.87 4.76
CA LEU A 151 -12.78 9.24 3.54
C LEU A 151 -12.00 8.01 3.05
N GLY A 152 -11.04 7.52 3.84
CA GLY A 152 -10.22 6.36 3.53
C GLY A 152 -8.73 6.66 3.47
N LEU A 153 -8.00 5.84 2.72
CA LEU A 153 -6.55 5.93 2.62
C LEU A 153 -6.12 6.83 1.46
N HIS A 154 -5.15 7.69 1.71
CA HIS A 154 -4.55 8.56 0.70
C HIS A 154 -3.07 8.23 0.52
N LYS A 155 -2.67 7.95 -0.71
CA LYS A 155 -1.27 7.78 -1.07
C LYS A 155 -0.47 9.06 -0.81
N LEU A 156 0.71 8.93 -0.22
CA LEU A 156 1.69 10.00 -0.08
C LEU A 156 2.73 9.90 -1.20
N GLU A 157 3.11 11.05 -1.75
CA GLU A 157 4.17 11.19 -2.78
C GLU A 157 5.58 11.09 -2.19
#